data_AF-A0A947W634-F1
#
_entry.id   AF-A0A947W634-F1
#
_cell.length_a   1.000
_cell.length_b   1.000
_cell.length_c   1.000
_cell.angle_alpha   90.00
_cell.angle_beta   90.00
_cell.angle_gamma   90.00
#
_symmetry.space_group_name_H-M   'P 1'
#
loop_
_entity.id
_entity.type
_entity.pdbx_description
1 polymer ?
#
loop_
_entity_poly.entity_id
_entity_poly.type
_entity_poly.pdbx_seq_one_letter_code
_entity_poly.pdbx_strand_id
1 'polypeptide(L)'
;MNYIQAVSKVRERGQLTVPQEVRKALNWPEDEVMVKIVTIQDGFRVEKLPISHPQHPKKKLTKKEWDKIYKDMEAFSKTGKQDIKLTDFLRHDRDTHF
;
A
#
# COMPACT_ATOMS: atom_id res chain seq x y z
N MET A 1 -13.58 22.09 -18.79
CA MET A 1 -13.02 21.38 -17.62
C MET A 1 -13.49 22.12 -16.38
N ASN A 2 -14.35 21.52 -15.57
CA ASN A 2 -14.78 22.12 -14.31
C ASN A 2 -13.70 21.83 -13.25
N TYR A 3 -12.96 22.87 -12.88
CA TYR A 3 -12.02 22.80 -11.77
C TYR A 3 -12.82 22.86 -10.47
N ILE A 4 -12.77 21.78 -9.69
CA ILE A 4 -13.41 21.72 -8.38
C ILE A 4 -12.43 22.26 -7.35
N GLN A 5 -12.80 23.37 -6.72
CA GLN A 5 -12.04 24.00 -5.65
C GLN A 5 -12.76 23.74 -4.33
N ALA A 6 -12.03 23.23 -3.34
CA ALA A 6 -12.53 23.05 -1.99
C ALA A 6 -11.49 23.56 -0.99
N VAL A 7 -11.94 24.28 0.03
CA VAL A 7 -11.08 24.81 1.09
C VAL A 7 -11.07 23.80 2.25
N SER A 8 -9.89 23.32 2.61
CA SER A 8 -9.70 22.40 3.73
C SER A 8 -8.71 22.98 4.74
N LYS A 9 -8.97 22.71 6.02
CA LYS A 9 -8.04 23.02 7.11
C LYS A 9 -6.95 21.96 7.19
N VAL A 10 -5.69 22.38 7.25
CA VAL A 10 -4.57 21.50 7.61
C VAL A 10 -4.66 21.23 9.12
N ARG A 11 -4.72 19.95 9.48
CA ARG A 11 -4.79 19.48 10.87
C ARG A 11 -3.38 19.28 11.43
N GLU A 12 -3.33 18.97 12.72
CA GLU A 12 -2.09 18.69 13.44
C GLU A 12 -1.17 17.74 12.65
N ARG A 13 0.14 17.98 12.74
CA ARG A 13 1.18 17.23 12.02
C ARG A 13 1.13 17.36 10.48
N GLY A 14 0.46 18.38 9.95
CA GLY A 14 0.44 18.65 8.51
C GLY A 14 -0.52 17.73 7.73
N GLN A 15 -1.47 17.09 8.40
CA GLN A 15 -2.44 16.23 7.75
C GLN A 15 -3.49 17.06 6.98
N LEU A 16 -3.62 16.81 5.68
CA LEU A 16 -4.65 17.40 4.84
C LEU A 16 -5.62 16.32 4.37
N THR A 17 -6.87 16.40 4.83
CA THR A 17 -7.94 15.53 4.33
C THR A 17 -8.49 16.08 3.03
N VAL A 18 -8.39 15.29 1.95
CA VAL A 18 -8.94 15.64 0.64
C VAL A 18 -10.47 15.53 0.70
N PRO A 19 -11.22 16.61 0.41
CA PRO A 19 -12.69 16.59 0.40
C PRO A 19 -13.28 15.54 -0.55
N GLN A 20 -14.44 14.98 -0.20
CA GLN A 20 -15.09 13.93 -1.01
C GLN A 20 -15.36 14.36 -2.45
N GLU A 21 -15.71 15.63 -2.68
CA GLU A 21 -15.98 16.17 -4.02
C GLU A 21 -14.74 16.08 -4.92
N VAL A 22 -13.57 16.44 -4.39
CA VAL A 22 -12.28 16.33 -5.09
C VAL A 22 -11.91 14.87 -5.31
N ARG A 23 -12.14 13.98 -4.33
CA ARG A 23 -11.88 12.53 -4.49
C ARG A 23 -12.74 11.91 -5.61
N LYS A 24 -14.03 12.27 -5.68
CA LYS A 24 -14.94 11.81 -6.74
C LYS A 24 -14.51 12.31 -8.12
N ALA A 25 -14.12 13.59 -8.21
CA ALA A 25 -13.64 14.19 -9.45
C ALA A 25 -12.36 13.54 -9.98
N LEU A 26 -11.46 13.14 -9.07
CA LEU A 26 -10.20 12.47 -9.41
C LEU A 26 -10.32 10.95 -9.54
N ASN A 27 -11.52 10.38 -9.35
CA ASN A 27 -11.77 8.94 -9.29
C ASN A 27 -10.81 8.21 -8.32
N TRP A 28 -10.76 8.69 -7.07
CA TRP A 28 -10.01 8.06 -5.97
C TRP A 28 -10.97 7.30 -5.04
N PRO A 29 -11.45 6.11 -5.43
CA PRO A 29 -12.44 5.34 -4.66
C PRO A 29 -11.84 4.64 -3.43
N GLU A 30 -10.52 4.47 -3.41
CA GLU A 30 -9.79 3.75 -2.36
C GLU A 30 -9.66 4.63 -1.10
N ASP A 31 -9.77 4.03 0.08
CA ASP A 31 -9.62 4.71 1.36
C ASP A 31 -8.22 5.29 1.55
N GLU A 32 -7.21 4.55 1.11
CA GLU A 32 -5.80 4.93 1.10
C GLU A 32 -5.29 5.04 -0.34
N VAL A 33 -4.73 6.19 -0.70
CA VAL A 33 -4.13 6.44 -2.02
C VAL A 33 -2.73 6.98 -1.80
N MET A 34 -1.75 6.34 -2.43
CA MET A 34 -0.38 6.83 -2.42
C MET A 34 -0.23 7.98 -3.40
N VAL A 35 0.38 9.07 -2.94
CA VAL A 35 0.55 10.28 -3.73
C VAL A 35 1.99 10.77 -3.67
N LYS A 36 2.45 11.32 -4.78
CA LYS A 36 3.69 12.09 -4.86
C LYS A 36 3.38 13.56 -4.61
N ILE A 37 4.11 14.17 -3.69
CA ILE A 37 4.00 15.59 -3.38
C ILE A 37 5.25 16.28 -3.94
N VAL A 38 5.06 17.26 -4.81
CA VAL A 38 6.14 18.06 -5.39
C VAL A 38 5.95 19.51 -4.99
N THR A 39 6.96 20.12 -4.40
CA THR A 39 6.96 21.54 -4.06
C THR A 39 7.09 22.40 -5.32
N ILE A 40 6.28 23.46 -5.39
CA ILE A 40 6.35 24.51 -6.41
C ILE A 40 6.48 25.86 -5.69
N GLN A 41 6.75 26.92 -6.45
CA GLN A 41 7.12 28.23 -5.90
C GLN A 41 6.12 28.77 -4.85
N ASP A 42 4.83 28.56 -5.05
CA ASP A 42 3.76 29.04 -4.16
C ASP A 42 2.90 27.90 -3.55
N GLY A 43 3.40 26.67 -3.50
CA GLY A 43 2.63 25.57 -2.94
C GLY A 43 3.18 24.19 -3.25
N PHE A 44 2.27 23.24 -3.44
CA PHE A 44 2.62 21.87 -3.78
C PHE A 44 1.60 21.26 -4.75
N ARG A 45 2.08 20.36 -5.60
CA ARG A 45 1.27 19.55 -6.50
C ARG A 45 1.25 18.12 -5.99
N VAL A 46 0.06 17.53 -6.01
CA VAL A 46 -0.17 16.14 -5.58
C VAL A 46 -0.53 15.31 -6.80
N GLU A 47 0.22 14.23 -7.03
CA GLU A 47 -0.01 13.30 -8.14
C GLU A 47 -0.28 11.90 -7.60
N LYS A 48 -1.31 11.22 -8.10
CA LYS A 48 -1.57 9.82 -7.72
C LYS A 48 -0.44 8.94 -8.25
N LEU A 49 0.16 8.13 -7.39
CA LEU A 49 1.10 7.12 -7.81
C LEU A 49 0.35 5.84 -8.22
N PRO A 50 0.77 5.18 -9.30
CA PRO A 50 0.20 3.89 -9.69
C PRO A 50 0.51 2.81 -8.64
N ILE A 51 -0.36 1.80 -8.56
CA ILE A 51 -0.26 0.69 -7.59
C ILE A 51 1.05 -0.10 -7.75
N SER A 52 1.67 -0.06 -8.92
CA SER A 52 2.98 -0.70 -9.20
C SER A 52 4.18 0.07 -8.65
N HIS A 53 3.98 1.19 -7.93
CA HIS A 53 5.09 1.95 -7.38
C HIS A 53 5.80 1.14 -6.28
N PRO A 54 7.14 1.09 -6.24
CA PRO A 54 7.89 0.28 -5.26
C PRO A 54 7.61 0.65 -3.80
N GLN A 55 7.10 1.86 -3.55
CA GLN A 55 6.72 2.33 -2.22
C GLN A 55 5.27 2.03 -1.84
N HIS A 56 4.46 1.46 -2.76
CA HIS A 56 3.08 1.13 -2.44
C HIS A 56 3.05 0.18 -1.23
N PRO A 57 2.31 0.50 -0.16
CA PRO A 57 2.24 -0.39 0.99
C PRO A 57 1.75 -1.74 0.50
N LYS A 58 2.48 -2.81 0.82
CA LYS A 58 2.03 -4.18 0.55
C LYS A 58 0.65 -4.32 1.18
N LYS A 59 -0.36 -4.64 0.35
CA LYS A 59 -1.76 -4.74 0.77
C LYS A 59 -1.84 -5.66 2.00
N LYS A 60 -2.48 -5.22 3.07
CA LYS A 60 -2.73 -6.08 4.24
C LYS A 60 -3.52 -7.29 3.75
N LEU A 61 -2.91 -8.47 3.87
CA LEU A 61 -3.52 -9.74 3.50
C LEU A 61 -4.83 -9.90 4.28
N THR A 62 -5.88 -10.26 3.57
CA THR A 62 -7.20 -10.56 4.15
C THR A 62 -7.13 -11.87 4.95
N LYS A 63 -8.07 -12.06 5.89
CA LYS A 63 -8.12 -13.27 6.72
C LYS A 63 -8.14 -14.56 5.87
N LYS A 64 -8.83 -14.55 4.73
CA LYS A 64 -8.89 -15.70 3.80
C LYS A 64 -7.54 -16.01 3.15
N GLU A 65 -6.76 -14.97 2.83
CA GLU A 65 -5.41 -15.14 2.26
C GLU A 65 -4.45 -15.69 3.33
N TRP A 66 -4.57 -15.23 4.57
CA TRP A 66 -3.84 -15.81 5.71
C TRP A 66 -4.21 -17.28 5.96
N ASP A 67 -5.50 -17.61 5.95
CA ASP A 67 -5.96 -18.99 6.14
C ASP A 67 -5.43 -19.92 5.04
N LYS A 68 -5.28 -19.40 3.81
CA LYS A 68 -4.67 -20.14 2.69
C LYS A 68 -3.18 -20.38 2.94
N ILE A 69 -2.43 -19.34 3.32
CA ILE A 69 -0.99 -19.46 3.64
C ILE A 69 -0.78 -20.48 4.76
N TYR A 70 -1.58 -20.44 5.83
CA TYR A 70 -1.50 -21.41 6.91
C TYR A 70 -1.74 -22.85 6.45
N LYS A 71 -2.74 -23.07 5.59
CA LYS A 71 -3.01 -24.40 5.02
C LYS A 71 -1.88 -24.88 4.11
N ASP A 72 -1.32 -23.99 3.30
CA ASP A 72 -0.20 -24.32 2.40
C ASP A 72 1.06 -24.66 3.22
N MET A 73 1.34 -23.90 4.29
CA MET A 73 2.44 -24.19 5.22
C MET A 73 2.23 -25.53 5.96
N GLU A 74 1.00 -25.82 6.39
CA GLU A 74 0.68 -27.07 7.07
C GLU A 74 0.80 -28.28 6.11
N ALA A 75 0.37 -28.14 4.87
CA ALA A 75 0.52 -29.16 3.83
C ALA A 75 2.00 -29.40 3.47
N PHE A 76 2.80 -28.34 3.41
CA PHE A 76 4.24 -28.40 3.16
C PHE A 76 5.01 -28.99 4.34
N SER A 77 4.58 -28.70 5.58
CA SER A 77 5.15 -29.30 6.80
C SER A 77 4.85 -30.80 6.91
N LYS A 78 3.67 -31.24 6.47
CA LYS A 78 3.26 -32.65 6.48
C LYS A 78 3.97 -33.52 5.43
N THR A 79 4.60 -32.94 4.42
CA THR A 79 5.22 -33.69 3.32
C THR A 79 6.59 -34.30 3.63
N GLY A 80 7.12 -34.12 4.86
CA GLY A 80 8.14 -35.00 5.46
C GLY A 80 9.52 -35.05 4.76
N LYS A 81 10.56 -34.57 5.47
CA LYS A 81 11.97 -34.52 5.04
C LYS A 81 12.21 -33.73 3.76
N GLN A 82 12.16 -32.41 3.89
CA GLN A 82 12.71 -31.54 2.86
C GLN A 82 14.15 -31.20 3.21
N ASP A 83 15.05 -31.35 2.24
CA ASP A 83 16.47 -30.98 2.29
C ASP A 83 16.68 -29.45 2.27
N ILE A 84 15.70 -28.70 2.75
CA ILE A 84 15.72 -27.25 2.77
C ILE A 84 16.15 -26.84 4.17
N LYS A 85 17.38 -26.32 4.29
CA LYS A 85 17.85 -25.74 5.53
C LYS A 85 16.96 -24.55 5.86
N LEU A 86 16.36 -24.56 7.05
CA LEU A 86 15.53 -23.47 7.59
C LEU A 86 16.21 -22.10 7.43
N THR A 87 17.54 -22.07 7.52
CA THR A 87 18.35 -20.87 7.34
C THR A 87 18.26 -20.26 5.94
N ASP A 88 18.20 -21.09 4.89
CA ASP A 88 18.12 -20.61 3.51
C ASP A 88 16.70 -20.12 3.19
N PHE A 89 15.68 -20.77 3.75
CA PHE A 89 14.30 -20.29 3.69
C PHE A 89 14.15 -18.92 4.35
N LEU A 90 14.66 -18.75 5.58
CA LEU A 90 14.58 -17.48 6.31
C LEU A 90 15.39 -16.35 5.64
N ARG A 91 16.52 -16.67 5.01
CA ARG A 91 17.27 -15.69 4.20
C ARG A 91 16.46 -15.23 2.98
N HIS A 92 15.88 -16.17 2.25
CA HIS A 92 15.12 -15.84 1.05
C HIS A 92 13.87 -15.02 1.38
N ASP A 93 13.16 -15.37 2.46
CA ASP A 93 12.01 -14.62 2.97
C ASP A 93 12.40 -13.20 3.38
N ARG A 94 13.51 -13.05 4.11
CA ARG A 94 14.04 -11.72 4.49
C ARG A 94 14.40 -10.88 3.26
N ASP A 95 15.11 -11.45 2.30
CA ASP A 95 15.61 -10.71 1.13
C ASP A 95 14.50 -10.39 0.10
N THR A 96 13.36 -11.09 0.14
CA THR A 96 12.20 -10.77 -0.71
C THR A 96 11.19 -9.86 -0.02
N HIS A 97 11.25 -9.70 1.30
CA HIS A 97 10.25 -8.96 2.06
C HIS A 97 10.73 -7.64 2.67
N PHE A 98 12.04 -7.42 2.76
CA PHE A 98 12.69 -6.12 3.02
C PHE A 98 13.26 -5.51 1.73
#